data_AF-A0A9N8HHD9-F1
#
_entry.id   AF-A0A9N8HHD9-F1
#
_cell.length_a   1.000
_cell.length_b   1.000
_cell.length_c   1.000
_cell.angle_alpha   90.00
_cell.angle_beta   90.00
_cell.angle_gamma   90.00
#
_symmetry.space_group_name_H-M   'P 1'
#
loop_
_entity.id
_entity.type
_entity.pdbx_description
1 polymer ?
#
loop_
_entity_poly.entity_id
_entity_poly.type
_entity_poly.pdbx_seq_one_letter_code
_entity_poly.pdbx_strand_id
1 'polypeptide(L)'
;MASSKEPVPKKQKLSASAAAQKFDDALALCESSLLEMAEEGDKEQYNFSCFGDNDHFGKARPTDTMYSAAFSSIHSADYWTDYIVGNETLEIRVCCSLAGGGNLQMLKWAHEKSFSWNERTCAEAANKGQLAALKYARTNGCHWNGLTCRIAAKNGHLNVLQWAHENQCPWEWDEDACSEAATHGHLDVIEYAHRHGCPFDERTCIAAASAGHLHVVKWLHENQRPCCALTCVMAAAYGHLEILKWAREKDISWDVCCCRAAAANGHLEILKWLYENQCPWDSTTCVAAAEYGHLDILKWAHANGCPWDQETCSAAAEYGHLDVLKWARANGCPWDAQT
;
A
#
# COMPACT_ATOMS: atom_id res chain seq x y z
N MET A 1 -18.24 -46.00 38.57
CA MET A 1 -17.71 -46.08 37.19
C MET A 1 -16.86 -44.84 36.97
N ALA A 2 -15.55 -44.96 37.15
CA ALA A 2 -14.60 -43.85 37.06
C ALA A 2 -13.80 -43.95 35.76
N SER A 3 -13.73 -42.80 35.08
CA SER A 3 -13.17 -42.50 33.77
C SER A 3 -11.66 -42.76 33.66
N SER A 4 -11.25 -43.54 32.66
CA SER A 4 -9.85 -43.65 32.21
C SER A 4 -9.55 -42.60 31.14
N LYS A 5 -8.83 -41.54 31.51
CA LYS A 5 -8.18 -40.62 30.56
C LYS A 5 -6.74 -41.13 30.32
N GLU A 6 -6.40 -41.39 29.06
CA GLU A 6 -5.02 -41.65 28.65
C GLU A 6 -4.15 -40.40 28.82
N PRO A 7 -2.86 -40.54 29.19
CA PRO A 7 -1.98 -39.39 29.41
C PRO A 7 -1.48 -38.82 28.08
N VAL A 8 -1.66 -37.50 27.91
CA VAL A 8 -1.04 -36.68 26.87
C VAL A 8 0.50 -36.76 26.99
N PRO A 9 1.26 -37.00 25.91
CA PRO A 9 2.72 -37.08 25.99
C PRO A 9 3.32 -35.71 26.35
N LYS A 10 4.16 -35.70 27.39
CA LYS A 10 4.86 -34.51 27.87
C LYS A 10 5.84 -34.00 26.78
N LYS A 11 5.71 -32.73 26.39
CA LYS A 11 6.66 -32.03 25.53
C LYS A 11 8.07 -32.08 26.16
N GLN A 12 9.01 -32.77 25.53
CA GLN A 12 10.43 -32.70 25.89
C GLN A 12 10.98 -31.35 25.38
N LYS A 13 11.52 -30.53 26.29
CA LYS A 13 12.33 -29.36 25.91
C LYS A 13 13.65 -29.86 25.32
N LEU A 14 13.87 -29.64 24.03
CA LEU A 14 15.15 -29.89 23.37
C LEU A 14 16.19 -28.87 23.87
N SER A 15 17.45 -29.29 23.95
CA SER A 15 18.57 -28.40 24.29
C SER A 15 18.81 -27.39 23.17
N ALA A 16 19.34 -26.21 23.50
CA ALA A 16 19.70 -25.18 22.52
C ALA A 16 20.66 -25.70 21.42
N SER A 17 21.50 -26.69 21.75
CA SER A 17 22.39 -27.38 20.82
C SER A 17 21.63 -28.26 19.81
N ALA A 18 20.53 -28.91 20.21
CA ALA A 18 19.71 -29.69 19.29
C ALA A 18 18.86 -28.81 18.36
N ALA A 19 18.48 -27.61 18.81
CA ALA A 19 17.80 -26.61 17.98
C ALA A 19 18.76 -25.96 16.97
N ALA A 20 20.01 -25.68 17.36
CA ALA A 20 21.06 -25.18 16.47
C ALA A 20 21.43 -26.21 15.40
N GLN A 21 21.61 -27.48 15.77
CA GLN A 21 21.87 -28.54 14.79
C GLN A 21 20.73 -28.69 13.78
N LYS A 22 19.46 -28.64 14.25
CA LYS A 22 18.29 -28.64 13.36
C LYS A 22 18.26 -27.45 12.40
N PHE A 23 18.81 -26.31 12.81
CA PHE A 23 18.89 -25.10 11.99
C PHE A 23 20.01 -25.18 10.96
N ASP A 24 21.19 -25.66 11.34
CA ASP A 24 22.30 -25.88 10.43
C ASP A 24 21.96 -26.97 9.40
N ASP A 25 21.27 -28.02 9.82
CA ASP A 25 20.74 -29.06 8.91
C ASP A 25 19.67 -28.47 7.95
N ALA A 26 18.82 -27.54 8.42
CA ALA A 26 17.81 -26.88 7.59
C ALA A 26 18.42 -25.86 6.62
N LEU A 27 19.46 -25.14 7.03
CA LEU A 27 20.21 -24.22 6.16
C LEU A 27 20.97 -24.98 5.09
N ALA A 28 21.65 -26.08 5.45
CA ALA A 28 22.37 -26.93 4.51
C ALA A 28 21.43 -27.61 3.49
N LEU A 29 20.21 -27.98 3.90
CA LEU A 29 19.17 -28.52 3.01
C LEU A 29 18.55 -27.45 2.10
N CYS A 30 18.36 -26.23 2.61
CA CYS A 30 17.93 -25.07 1.81
C CYS A 30 19.01 -24.66 0.80
N GLU A 31 20.27 -24.61 1.19
CA GLU A 31 21.40 -24.26 0.30
C GLU A 31 21.61 -25.30 -0.78
N SER A 32 21.50 -26.60 -0.46
CA SER A 32 21.59 -27.67 -1.47
C SER A 32 20.40 -27.69 -2.43
N SER A 33 19.17 -27.43 -1.95
CA SER A 33 17.99 -27.33 -2.83
C SER A 33 18.01 -26.04 -3.66
N LEU A 34 18.54 -24.93 -3.14
CA LEU A 34 18.75 -23.68 -3.89
C LEU A 34 19.82 -23.83 -4.98
N LEU A 35 20.85 -24.67 -4.74
CA LEU A 35 21.86 -25.01 -5.75
C LEU A 35 21.30 -25.92 -6.86
N GLU A 36 20.47 -26.91 -6.55
CA GLU A 36 19.79 -27.73 -7.56
C GLU A 36 18.78 -26.90 -8.39
N MET A 37 18.08 -25.94 -7.78
CA MET A 37 17.17 -25.03 -8.48
C MET A 37 17.90 -24.00 -9.37
N ALA A 38 19.16 -23.69 -9.08
CA ALA A 38 19.99 -22.80 -9.91
C ALA A 38 20.52 -23.49 -11.18
N GLU A 39 20.47 -24.82 -11.26
CA GLU A 39 20.97 -25.59 -12.41
C GLU A 39 19.86 -25.94 -13.44
N GLU A 40 18.57 -25.88 -13.08
CA GLU A 40 17.44 -26.28 -13.95
C GLU A 40 16.49 -25.15 -14.42
N GLY A 41 16.72 -23.89 -14.08
CA GLY A 41 15.78 -22.79 -14.39
C GLY A 41 16.35 -21.68 -15.27
N ASP A 42 15.72 -21.45 -16.42
CA ASP A 42 16.01 -20.45 -17.45
C ASP A 42 16.52 -19.08 -16.95
N LYS A 43 17.61 -18.64 -17.57
CA LYS A 43 18.11 -17.27 -17.50
C LYS A 43 17.25 -16.39 -18.40
N GLU A 44 16.26 -15.69 -17.84
CA GLU A 44 15.90 -14.31 -18.21
C GLU A 44 14.75 -13.77 -17.34
N GLN A 45 14.86 -12.48 -16.98
CA GLN A 45 13.88 -11.63 -16.26
C GLN A 45 13.73 -11.78 -14.74
N TYR A 46 14.72 -11.31 -13.98
CA TYR A 46 14.45 -10.45 -12.81
C TYR A 46 15.58 -9.42 -12.69
N ASN A 47 15.42 -8.30 -13.39
CA ASN A 47 16.28 -7.13 -13.26
C ASN A 47 15.71 -6.26 -12.12
N PHE A 48 16.16 -6.49 -10.88
CA PHE A 48 16.00 -5.53 -9.80
C PHE A 48 17.24 -4.63 -9.78
N SER A 49 17.13 -3.48 -10.43
CA SER A 49 18.04 -2.36 -10.24
C SER A 49 17.23 -1.14 -9.82
N CYS A 50 17.84 -0.35 -8.92
CA CYS A 50 17.51 1.04 -8.55
C CYS A 50 16.51 1.14 -7.38
N PHE A 51 16.76 1.76 -6.22
CA PHE A 51 17.76 2.71 -5.68
C PHE A 51 17.87 2.40 -4.16
N GLY A 52 18.99 2.52 -3.44
CA GLY A 52 19.94 3.62 -3.43
C GLY A 52 19.61 4.54 -2.25
N ASP A 53 20.12 4.19 -1.06
CA ASP A 53 20.02 4.97 0.18
C ASP A 53 20.41 6.44 -0.03
N ASN A 54 19.69 7.36 0.60
CA ASN A 54 20.26 8.58 1.17
C ASN A 54 19.31 9.16 2.23
N ASP A 55 19.73 9.01 3.48
CA ASP A 55 19.31 9.82 4.61
C ASP A 55 19.46 11.32 4.29
N HIS A 56 18.47 12.13 4.67
CA HIS A 56 18.62 13.48 5.26
C HIS A 56 17.22 14.12 5.38
N PHE A 57 16.58 14.11 6.55
CA PHE A 57 15.68 15.21 6.95
C PHE A 57 15.56 15.32 8.46
N GLY A 58 15.95 16.49 8.97
CA GLY A 58 15.85 16.89 10.36
C GLY A 58 14.46 17.41 10.73
N LYS A 59 14.02 17.02 11.92
CA LYS A 59 13.09 17.68 12.86
C LYS A 59 11.96 18.55 12.27
N ALA A 60 10.72 18.03 12.33
CA ALA A 60 9.51 18.83 12.47
C ALA A 60 8.47 18.15 13.38
N ARG A 61 7.79 18.92 14.24
CA ARG A 61 6.52 18.64 14.93
C ARG A 61 5.76 19.99 15.07
N PRO A 62 4.47 20.02 15.45
CA PRO A 62 3.30 19.60 14.66
C PRO A 62 2.23 20.71 14.62
N THR A 63 1.67 21.04 13.46
CA THR A 63 0.38 21.76 13.37
C THR A 63 -0.48 21.16 12.27
N ASP A 64 -1.20 20.12 12.66
CA ASP A 64 -2.36 19.60 11.94
C ASP A 64 -3.57 20.52 12.17
N THR A 65 -4.35 20.79 11.12
CA THR A 65 -5.82 20.62 11.16
C THR A 65 -6.42 20.71 9.75
N MET A 66 -6.95 19.57 9.29
CA MET A 66 -7.86 19.32 8.14
C MET A 66 -7.34 18.51 6.92
N TYR A 67 -6.04 18.23 6.78
CA TYR A 67 -5.54 17.28 5.75
C TYR A 67 -4.86 16.00 6.30
N SER A 68 -4.67 15.86 7.61
CA SER A 68 -3.99 14.67 8.18
C SER A 68 -4.89 13.44 8.40
N ALA A 69 -6.22 13.57 8.29
CA ALA A 69 -7.11 12.41 8.43
C ALA A 69 -7.11 11.47 7.20
N ALA A 70 -6.77 11.97 6.01
CA ALA A 70 -6.58 11.13 4.82
C ALA A 70 -5.11 10.66 4.68
N PHE A 71 -4.15 11.47 5.15
CA PHE A 71 -2.73 11.14 5.10
C PHE A 71 -2.33 10.06 6.12
N SER A 72 -3.04 9.97 7.25
CA SER A 72 -2.90 8.89 8.24
C SER A 72 -3.40 7.52 7.74
N SER A 73 -4.09 7.45 6.60
CA SER A 73 -4.59 6.18 6.04
C SER A 73 -3.86 5.73 4.78
N ILE A 74 -2.98 6.56 4.20
CA ILE A 74 -2.25 6.23 2.96
C ILE A 74 -0.74 6.00 3.21
N HIS A 75 -0.22 6.38 4.39
CA HIS A 75 1.15 6.04 4.83
C HIS A 75 1.22 5.08 6.02
N SER A 76 0.22 4.20 6.22
CA SER A 76 0.39 3.05 7.13
C SER A 76 1.18 1.89 6.49
N ALA A 77 2.00 2.18 5.46
CA ALA A 77 2.86 1.19 4.82
C ALA A 77 4.07 0.77 5.68
N ASP A 78 4.20 1.27 6.90
CA ASP A 78 5.15 0.77 7.91
C ASP A 78 4.48 0.29 9.23
N TYR A 79 3.16 0.05 9.23
CA TYR A 79 2.53 -0.66 10.36
C TYR A 79 2.80 -2.18 10.35
N TRP A 80 3.36 -2.70 9.24
CA TRP A 80 3.64 -4.13 9.06
C TRP A 80 5.09 -4.50 9.34
N THR A 81 6.05 -3.61 9.10
CA THR A 81 7.46 -3.84 9.45
C THR A 81 7.63 -3.95 10.98
N ASP A 82 6.86 -3.18 11.75
CA ASP A 82 6.86 -3.26 13.22
C ASP A 82 6.15 -4.51 13.78
N TYR A 83 5.14 -5.05 13.09
CA TYR A 83 4.51 -6.33 13.48
C TYR A 83 5.38 -7.55 13.11
N ILE A 84 6.44 -7.34 12.32
CA ILE A 84 7.33 -8.38 11.79
C ILE A 84 8.51 -8.67 12.73
N VAL A 85 8.82 -7.80 13.69
CA VAL A 85 9.96 -7.96 14.62
C VAL A 85 9.49 -8.23 16.06
N GLY A 86 8.56 -9.17 16.21
CA GLY A 86 8.33 -9.85 17.48
C GLY A 86 9.45 -10.88 17.72
N ASN A 87 9.76 -11.19 18.97
CA ASN A 87 10.75 -12.20 19.39
C ASN A 87 10.31 -13.61 18.98
N GLU A 88 10.34 -13.89 17.68
CA GLU A 88 9.83 -15.10 17.04
C GLU A 88 10.87 -16.22 17.07
N THR A 89 10.40 -17.45 17.26
CA THR A 89 11.27 -18.61 17.11
C THR A 89 11.70 -18.72 15.65
N LEU A 90 12.97 -19.08 15.45
CA LEU A 90 13.57 -19.32 14.13
C LEU A 90 12.76 -20.32 13.29
N GLU A 91 12.14 -21.29 13.96
CA GLU A 91 11.23 -22.28 13.37
C GLU A 91 10.02 -21.64 12.67
N ILE A 92 9.36 -20.65 13.29
CA ILE A 92 8.21 -19.96 12.70
C ILE A 92 8.66 -19.22 11.44
N ARG A 93 9.82 -18.56 11.48
CA ARG A 93 10.38 -17.84 10.31
C ARG A 93 10.66 -18.78 9.14
N VAL A 94 11.22 -19.97 9.41
CA VAL A 94 11.43 -21.00 8.39
C VAL A 94 10.09 -21.43 7.79
N CYS A 95 9.10 -21.76 8.62
CA CYS A 95 7.76 -22.14 8.15
C CYS A 95 7.11 -21.05 7.30
N CYS A 96 7.17 -19.77 7.72
CA CYS A 96 6.65 -18.65 6.95
C CYS A 96 7.35 -18.50 5.60
N SER A 97 8.68 -18.58 5.57
CA SER A 97 9.46 -18.49 4.32
C SER A 97 9.11 -19.63 3.35
N LEU A 98 9.03 -20.87 3.85
CA LEU A 98 8.65 -22.03 3.05
C LEU A 98 7.21 -21.91 2.53
N ALA A 99 6.30 -21.42 3.35
CA ALA A 99 4.90 -21.23 2.97
C ALA A 99 4.72 -20.12 1.93
N GLY A 100 5.41 -18.99 2.09
CA GLY A 100 5.42 -17.89 1.11
C GLY A 100 6.14 -18.24 -0.19
N GLY A 101 7.21 -19.03 -0.12
CA GLY A 101 7.95 -19.52 -1.28
C GLY A 101 7.23 -20.62 -2.07
N GLY A 102 6.11 -21.15 -1.57
CA GLY A 102 5.37 -22.24 -2.24
C GLY A 102 6.07 -23.61 -2.12
N ASN A 103 7.08 -23.73 -1.27
CA ASN A 103 7.88 -24.95 -1.08
C ASN A 103 7.13 -25.98 -0.24
N LEU A 104 6.04 -26.53 -0.80
CA LEU A 104 5.13 -27.44 -0.10
C LEU A 104 5.83 -28.68 0.47
N GLN A 105 6.82 -29.23 -0.24
CA GLN A 105 7.55 -30.42 0.23
C GLN A 105 8.40 -30.11 1.45
N MET A 106 9.13 -28.99 1.44
CA MET A 106 9.91 -28.57 2.60
C MET A 106 9.01 -28.14 3.75
N LEU A 107 7.84 -27.55 3.47
CA LEU A 107 6.85 -27.22 4.51
C LEU A 107 6.30 -28.48 5.18
N LYS A 108 6.04 -29.55 4.40
CA LYS A 108 5.69 -30.87 4.93
C LYS A 108 6.78 -31.44 5.81
N TRP A 109 8.02 -31.41 5.33
CA TRP A 109 9.18 -31.85 6.10
C TRP A 109 9.33 -31.08 7.42
N ALA A 110 9.19 -29.75 7.40
CA ALA A 110 9.27 -28.92 8.61
C ALA A 110 8.17 -29.30 9.62
N HIS A 111 6.95 -29.55 9.14
CA HIS A 111 5.85 -30.05 9.96
C HIS A 111 6.17 -31.42 10.59
N GLU A 112 6.70 -32.38 9.81
CA GLU A 112 7.13 -33.70 10.29
C GLU A 112 8.23 -33.61 11.37
N LYS A 113 9.09 -32.58 11.30
CA LYS A 113 10.11 -32.29 12.31
C LYS A 113 9.59 -31.54 13.53
N SER A 114 8.27 -31.35 13.64
CA SER A 114 7.56 -30.61 14.68
C SER A 114 7.98 -29.14 14.80
N PHE A 115 8.35 -28.50 13.69
CA PHE A 115 8.62 -27.06 13.71
C PHE A 115 7.35 -26.30 14.10
N SER A 116 7.52 -25.26 14.93
CA SER A 116 6.42 -24.38 15.29
C SER A 116 5.95 -23.53 14.11
N TRP A 117 4.63 -23.37 13.99
CA TRP A 117 3.96 -22.45 13.07
C TRP A 117 2.84 -21.69 13.77
N ASN A 118 2.43 -20.56 13.19
CA ASN A 118 1.37 -19.70 13.71
C ASN A 118 0.58 -19.05 12.56
N GLU A 119 -0.36 -18.17 12.88
CA GLU A 119 -1.18 -17.43 11.92
C GLU A 119 -0.39 -16.69 10.84
N ARG A 120 0.87 -16.32 11.12
CA ARG A 120 1.77 -15.69 10.17
C ARG A 120 2.17 -16.63 9.02
N THR A 121 2.28 -17.94 9.28
CA THR A 121 2.58 -18.92 8.23
C THR A 121 1.46 -18.96 7.18
N CYS A 122 0.20 -18.93 7.63
CA CYS A 122 -0.96 -18.80 6.73
C CYS A 122 -0.99 -17.44 6.04
N ALA A 123 -0.71 -16.35 6.78
CA ALA A 123 -0.66 -15.00 6.22
C ALA A 123 0.39 -14.85 5.11
N GLU A 124 1.58 -15.43 5.27
CA GLU A 124 2.65 -15.36 4.26
C GLU A 124 2.33 -16.21 3.04
N ALA A 125 1.74 -17.41 3.23
CA ALA A 125 1.22 -18.18 2.10
C ALA A 125 0.19 -17.38 1.31
N ALA A 126 -0.70 -16.67 2.01
CA ALA A 126 -1.70 -15.80 1.37
C ALA A 126 -1.07 -14.58 0.69
N ASN A 127 -0.05 -13.96 1.28
CA ASN A 127 0.70 -12.83 0.71
C ASN A 127 1.28 -13.13 -0.67
N LYS A 128 1.77 -14.35 -0.85
CA LYS A 128 2.41 -14.81 -2.08
C LYS A 128 1.50 -15.65 -2.97
N GLY A 129 0.21 -15.79 -2.65
CA GLY A 129 -0.76 -16.53 -3.46
C GLY A 129 -0.59 -18.05 -3.44
N GLN A 130 0.13 -18.58 -2.45
CA GLN A 130 0.49 -19.99 -2.35
C GLN A 130 -0.65 -20.83 -1.77
N LEU A 131 -1.70 -21.04 -2.57
CA LEU A 131 -2.90 -21.75 -2.16
C LEU A 131 -2.62 -23.17 -1.64
N ALA A 132 -1.68 -23.89 -2.25
CA ALA A 132 -1.34 -25.26 -1.84
C ALA A 132 -0.67 -25.30 -0.46
N ALA A 133 0.25 -24.36 -0.18
CA ALA A 133 0.91 -24.22 1.10
C ALA A 133 -0.09 -23.80 2.19
N LEU A 134 -0.98 -22.84 1.88
CA LEU A 134 -2.03 -22.40 2.80
C LEU A 134 -2.98 -23.55 3.16
N LYS A 135 -3.48 -24.29 2.16
CA LYS A 135 -4.34 -25.47 2.36
C LYS A 135 -3.67 -26.48 3.28
N TYR A 136 -2.39 -26.76 3.04
CA TYR A 136 -1.62 -27.70 3.86
C TYR A 136 -1.45 -27.20 5.29
N ALA A 137 -0.99 -25.96 5.50
CA ALA A 137 -0.82 -25.39 6.83
C ALA A 137 -2.13 -25.44 7.63
N ARG A 138 -3.23 -25.00 7.02
CA ARG A 138 -4.54 -24.95 7.69
C ARG A 138 -5.08 -26.34 8.05
N THR A 139 -5.03 -27.29 7.11
CA THR A 139 -5.52 -28.67 7.35
C THR A 139 -4.72 -29.41 8.42
N ASN A 140 -3.48 -28.98 8.67
CA ASN A 140 -2.61 -29.54 9.71
C ASN A 140 -2.64 -28.74 11.02
N GLY A 141 -3.64 -27.87 11.22
CA GLY A 141 -3.86 -27.19 12.49
C GLY A 141 -3.06 -25.90 12.69
N CYS A 142 -2.49 -25.33 11.63
CA CYS A 142 -2.02 -23.95 11.69
C CYS A 142 -3.21 -23.02 11.94
N HIS A 143 -3.05 -22.12 12.91
CA HIS A 143 -4.04 -21.08 13.17
C HIS A 143 -4.06 -20.08 12.02
N TRP A 144 -5.17 -19.36 11.89
CA TRP A 144 -5.32 -18.25 10.96
C TRP A 144 -6.30 -17.25 11.56
N ASN A 145 -6.30 -16.02 11.05
CA ASN A 145 -7.21 -14.97 11.44
C ASN A 145 -7.58 -14.13 10.20
N GLY A 146 -8.43 -13.11 10.37
CA GLY A 146 -8.85 -12.23 9.27
C GLY A 146 -7.70 -11.59 8.48
N LEU A 147 -6.47 -11.56 9.03
CA LEU A 147 -5.29 -11.09 8.31
C LEU A 147 -5.01 -11.90 7.04
N THR A 148 -5.27 -13.22 7.05
CA THR A 148 -5.05 -14.07 5.88
C THR A 148 -5.92 -13.62 4.70
N CYS A 149 -7.19 -13.31 4.94
CA CYS A 149 -8.10 -12.79 3.92
C CYS A 149 -7.71 -11.38 3.48
N ARG A 150 -7.42 -10.47 4.41
CA ARG A 150 -7.01 -9.10 4.09
C ARG A 150 -5.77 -9.05 3.20
N ILE A 151 -4.72 -9.81 3.56
CA ILE A 151 -3.49 -9.90 2.77
C ILE A 151 -3.73 -10.53 1.40
N ALA A 152 -4.59 -11.56 1.31
CA ALA A 152 -4.96 -12.15 0.02
C ALA A 152 -5.67 -11.12 -0.87
N ALA A 153 -6.58 -10.33 -0.30
CA ALA A 153 -7.29 -9.27 -1.02
C ALA A 153 -6.34 -8.16 -1.48
N LYS A 154 -5.47 -7.68 -0.60
CA LYS A 154 -4.44 -6.66 -0.89
C LYS A 154 -3.55 -7.02 -2.07
N ASN A 155 -3.15 -8.29 -2.17
CA ASN A 155 -2.23 -8.77 -3.21
C ASN A 155 -2.95 -9.42 -4.41
N GLY A 156 -4.28 -9.37 -4.47
CA GLY A 156 -5.02 -9.84 -5.64
C GLY A 156 -5.13 -11.36 -5.78
N HIS A 157 -4.86 -12.10 -4.70
CA HIS A 157 -4.89 -13.57 -4.73
C HIS A 157 -6.32 -14.08 -4.53
N LEU A 158 -7.18 -13.87 -5.53
CA LEU A 158 -8.60 -14.21 -5.49
C LEU A 158 -8.85 -15.69 -5.14
N ASN A 159 -8.07 -16.61 -5.68
CA ASN A 159 -8.18 -18.04 -5.40
C ASN A 159 -7.91 -18.38 -3.92
N VAL A 160 -6.97 -17.67 -3.29
CA VAL A 160 -6.66 -17.79 -1.86
C VAL A 160 -7.79 -17.18 -1.04
N LEU A 161 -8.26 -16.00 -1.41
CA LEU A 161 -9.35 -15.31 -0.73
C LEU A 161 -10.64 -16.13 -0.74
N GLN A 162 -11.02 -16.67 -1.91
CA GLN A 162 -12.16 -17.56 -2.09
C GLN A 162 -12.05 -18.76 -1.16
N TRP A 163 -10.92 -19.45 -1.21
CA TRP A 163 -10.72 -20.65 -0.40
C TRP A 163 -10.74 -20.34 1.11
N ALA A 164 -10.10 -19.26 1.55
CA ALA A 164 -10.08 -18.84 2.94
C ALA A 164 -11.50 -18.47 3.45
N HIS A 165 -12.27 -17.75 2.63
CA HIS A 165 -13.65 -17.40 2.91
C HIS A 165 -14.55 -18.65 3.04
N GLU A 166 -14.51 -19.55 2.06
CA GLU A 166 -15.29 -20.80 2.05
C GLU A 166 -14.99 -21.72 3.24
N ASN A 167 -13.77 -21.65 3.78
CA ASN A 167 -13.32 -22.46 4.91
C ASN A 167 -13.50 -21.74 6.26
N GLN A 168 -14.34 -20.69 6.31
CA GLN A 168 -14.73 -19.99 7.53
C GLN A 168 -13.53 -19.34 8.24
N CYS A 169 -12.59 -18.76 7.49
CA CYS A 169 -11.61 -17.85 8.08
C CYS A 169 -12.37 -16.75 8.86
N PRO A 170 -12.02 -16.46 10.12
CA PRO A 170 -12.73 -15.48 10.94
C PRO A 170 -12.43 -14.09 10.41
N TRP A 171 -13.21 -13.70 9.42
CA TRP A 171 -13.10 -12.43 8.73
C TRP A 171 -14.49 -11.85 8.55
N GLU A 172 -14.66 -10.66 9.11
CA GLU A 172 -15.81 -9.80 8.83
C GLU A 172 -15.43 -8.91 7.67
N TRP A 173 -16.28 -8.83 6.66
CA TRP A 173 -16.06 -7.94 5.53
C TRP A 173 -16.06 -6.49 6.02
N ASP A 174 -14.86 -5.93 6.17
CA ASP A 174 -14.65 -4.52 6.50
C ASP A 174 -14.36 -3.70 5.23
N GLU A 175 -14.55 -2.39 5.33
CA GLU A 175 -14.33 -1.44 4.23
C GLU A 175 -12.84 -1.39 3.79
N ASP A 176 -11.95 -1.85 4.68
CA ASP A 176 -10.50 -1.85 4.48
C ASP A 176 -10.07 -2.82 3.38
N ALA A 177 -10.66 -4.02 3.29
CA ALA A 177 -10.24 -4.98 2.27
C ALA A 177 -10.60 -4.55 0.84
N CYS A 178 -11.78 -3.95 0.63
CA CYS A 178 -12.12 -3.36 -0.66
C CYS A 178 -11.19 -2.19 -1.00
N SER A 179 -10.87 -1.36 -0.02
CA SER A 179 -9.97 -0.21 -0.20
C SER A 179 -8.53 -0.66 -0.50
N GLU A 180 -8.01 -1.68 0.19
CA GLU A 180 -6.69 -2.26 -0.10
C GLU A 180 -6.64 -2.91 -1.49
N ALA A 181 -7.66 -3.68 -1.87
CA ALA A 181 -7.77 -4.25 -3.21
C ALA A 181 -7.87 -3.16 -4.30
N ALA A 182 -8.58 -2.06 -4.01
CA ALA A 182 -8.72 -0.92 -4.90
C ALA A 182 -7.40 -0.16 -5.10
N THR A 183 -6.62 0.05 -4.04
CA THR A 183 -5.27 0.65 -4.12
C THR A 183 -4.31 -0.15 -4.99
N HIS A 184 -4.51 -1.47 -5.12
CA HIS A 184 -3.63 -2.34 -5.94
C HIS A 184 -4.28 -2.80 -7.25
N GLY A 185 -5.49 -2.31 -7.55
CA GLY A 185 -6.14 -2.51 -8.85
C GLY A 185 -6.79 -3.88 -9.06
N HIS A 186 -7.03 -4.63 -7.98
CA HIS A 186 -7.58 -5.98 -8.02
C HIS A 186 -9.10 -5.98 -8.14
N LEU A 187 -9.59 -5.68 -9.34
CA LEU A 187 -11.03 -5.58 -9.64
C LEU A 187 -11.77 -6.90 -9.37
N ASP A 188 -11.16 -8.03 -9.69
CA ASP A 188 -11.70 -9.37 -9.49
C ASP A 188 -11.95 -9.69 -8.00
N VAL A 189 -11.04 -9.25 -7.13
CA VAL A 189 -11.20 -9.31 -5.67
C VAL A 189 -12.34 -8.40 -5.21
N ILE A 190 -12.44 -7.17 -5.73
CA ILE A 190 -13.51 -6.23 -5.37
C ILE A 190 -14.88 -6.77 -5.79
N GLU A 191 -15.00 -7.32 -7.01
CA GLU A 191 -16.22 -7.97 -7.48
C GLU A 191 -16.63 -9.12 -6.57
N TYR A 192 -15.67 -9.97 -6.19
CA TYR A 192 -15.92 -11.09 -5.28
C TYR A 192 -16.38 -10.58 -3.91
N ALA A 193 -15.68 -9.59 -3.35
CA ALA A 193 -16.01 -9.00 -2.05
C ALA A 193 -17.41 -8.38 -2.05
N HIS A 194 -17.75 -7.63 -3.10
CA HIS A 194 -19.07 -7.00 -3.23
C HIS A 194 -20.20 -8.03 -3.28
N ARG A 195 -20.04 -9.12 -4.04
CA ARG A 195 -21.05 -10.21 -4.12
C ARG A 195 -21.32 -10.88 -2.78
N HIS A 196 -20.35 -10.83 -1.86
CA HIS A 196 -20.47 -11.42 -0.52
C HIS A 196 -20.85 -10.38 0.56
N GLY A 197 -21.28 -9.19 0.14
CA GLY A 197 -21.83 -8.17 1.04
C GLY A 197 -20.80 -7.22 1.64
N CYS A 198 -19.56 -7.21 1.13
CA CYS A 198 -18.57 -6.23 1.58
C CYS A 198 -18.98 -4.81 1.15
N PRO A 199 -19.10 -3.86 2.11
CA PRO A 199 -19.29 -2.47 1.76
C PRO A 199 -17.97 -1.92 1.18
N PHE A 200 -18.05 -1.27 0.03
CA PHE A 200 -16.99 -0.37 -0.45
C PHE A 200 -17.53 1.05 -0.31
N ASP A 201 -16.79 2.05 0.16
CA ASP A 201 -17.31 3.42 0.33
C ASP A 201 -16.60 4.43 -0.58
N GLU A 202 -16.77 5.73 -0.32
CA GLU A 202 -16.04 6.76 -1.06
C GLU A 202 -14.52 6.58 -0.94
N ARG A 203 -14.01 6.04 0.18
CA ARG A 203 -12.58 5.76 0.37
C ARG A 203 -12.08 4.72 -0.62
N THR A 204 -12.90 3.75 -0.99
CA THR A 204 -12.55 2.78 -2.02
C THR A 204 -12.38 3.43 -3.40
N CYS A 205 -13.26 4.39 -3.79
CA CYS A 205 -13.07 5.13 -5.05
C CYS A 205 -11.84 6.04 -4.98
N ILE A 206 -11.61 6.71 -3.84
CA ILE A 206 -10.44 7.56 -3.62
C ILE A 206 -9.13 6.75 -3.72
N ALA A 207 -9.08 5.57 -3.10
CA ALA A 207 -7.94 4.66 -3.12
C ALA A 207 -7.60 4.16 -4.54
N ALA A 208 -8.62 3.77 -5.31
CA ALA A 208 -8.41 3.42 -6.72
C ALA A 208 -7.90 4.61 -7.55
N ALA A 209 -8.40 5.82 -7.25
CA ALA A 209 -8.01 7.03 -7.97
C ALA A 209 -6.61 7.53 -7.63
N SER A 210 -6.18 7.46 -6.36
CA SER A 210 -4.80 7.77 -5.96
C SER A 210 -3.78 6.79 -6.54
N ALA A 211 -4.18 5.53 -6.76
CA ALA A 211 -3.34 4.51 -7.36
C ALA A 211 -3.39 4.45 -8.90
N GLY A 212 -4.29 5.19 -9.54
CA GLY A 212 -4.37 5.25 -11.00
C GLY A 212 -5.15 4.12 -11.66
N HIS A 213 -5.94 3.36 -10.89
CA HIS A 213 -6.67 2.21 -11.39
C HIS A 213 -8.03 2.60 -11.98
N LEU A 214 -8.00 3.21 -13.19
CA LEU A 214 -9.19 3.68 -13.90
C LEU A 214 -10.26 2.60 -14.09
N HIS A 215 -9.89 1.34 -14.33
CA HIS A 215 -10.84 0.24 -14.49
C HIS A 215 -11.62 -0.03 -13.20
N VAL A 216 -10.97 0.06 -12.03
CA VAL A 216 -11.64 -0.05 -10.73
C VAL A 216 -12.56 1.14 -10.50
N VAL A 217 -12.10 2.37 -10.76
CA VAL A 217 -12.92 3.59 -10.61
C VAL A 217 -14.18 3.52 -11.47
N LYS A 218 -14.07 3.10 -12.73
CA LYS A 218 -15.21 2.89 -13.64
C LYS A 218 -16.22 1.90 -13.07
N TRP A 219 -15.74 0.76 -12.60
CA TRP A 219 -16.59 -0.27 -12.03
C TRP A 219 -17.32 0.21 -10.76
N LEU A 220 -16.62 0.92 -9.87
CA LEU A 220 -17.21 1.48 -8.64
C LEU A 220 -18.33 2.48 -8.95
N HIS A 221 -18.13 3.32 -9.97
CA HIS A 221 -19.14 4.29 -10.42
C HIS A 221 -20.38 3.61 -11.02
N GLU A 222 -20.19 2.56 -11.84
CA GLU A 222 -21.30 1.79 -12.43
C GLU A 222 -22.13 1.04 -11.37
N ASN A 223 -21.49 0.61 -10.27
CA ASN A 223 -22.14 -0.10 -9.16
C ASN A 223 -22.70 0.84 -8.07
N GLN A 224 -23.21 1.99 -8.49
CA GLN A 224 -24.05 2.92 -7.70
C GLN A 224 -23.34 3.59 -6.51
N ARG A 225 -22.02 3.76 -6.54
CA ARG A 225 -21.35 4.65 -5.58
C ARG A 225 -20.78 5.90 -6.23
N PRO A 226 -21.20 7.09 -5.76
CA PRO A 226 -20.72 8.34 -6.32
C PRO A 226 -19.24 8.51 -5.93
N CYS A 227 -18.37 8.53 -6.93
CA CYS A 227 -17.07 9.14 -6.76
C CYS A 227 -17.28 10.63 -6.47
N CYS A 228 -16.59 11.13 -5.46
CA CYS A 228 -16.75 12.50 -4.95
C CYS A 228 -15.66 13.41 -5.51
N ALA A 229 -15.75 14.72 -5.24
CA ALA A 229 -14.73 15.67 -5.68
C ALA A 229 -13.31 15.28 -5.21
N LEU A 230 -13.20 14.62 -4.06
CA LEU A 230 -11.93 14.13 -3.52
C LEU A 230 -11.28 13.05 -4.41
N THR A 231 -12.05 12.30 -5.19
CA THR A 231 -11.53 11.37 -6.20
C THR A 231 -10.71 12.13 -7.25
N CYS A 232 -11.22 13.27 -7.73
CA CYS A 232 -10.50 14.13 -8.68
C CYS A 232 -9.26 14.75 -8.04
N VAL A 233 -9.37 15.22 -6.79
CA VAL A 233 -8.23 15.80 -6.06
C VAL A 233 -7.09 14.79 -5.93
N MET A 234 -7.39 13.55 -5.54
CA MET A 234 -6.35 12.50 -5.43
C MET A 234 -5.81 12.09 -6.79
N ALA A 235 -6.64 11.96 -7.82
CA ALA A 235 -6.13 11.70 -9.17
C ALA A 235 -5.17 12.80 -9.65
N ALA A 236 -5.47 14.06 -9.32
CA ALA A 236 -4.61 15.20 -9.62
C ALA A 236 -3.32 15.20 -8.79
N ALA A 237 -3.39 14.85 -7.50
CA ALA A 237 -2.26 14.77 -6.58
C ALA A 237 -1.23 13.70 -6.99
N TYR A 238 -1.68 12.58 -7.57
CA TYR A 238 -0.83 11.42 -7.86
C TYR A 238 -0.52 11.24 -9.36
N GLY A 239 -0.89 12.19 -10.21
CA GLY A 239 -0.46 12.15 -11.61
C GLY A 239 -1.38 11.39 -12.57
N HIS A 240 -2.62 11.09 -12.19
CA HIS A 240 -3.52 10.21 -12.94
C HIS A 240 -4.47 10.97 -13.87
N LEU A 241 -3.92 11.56 -14.93
CA LEU A 241 -4.66 12.37 -15.90
C LEU A 241 -5.84 11.63 -16.57
N GLU A 242 -5.70 10.34 -16.85
CA GLU A 242 -6.77 9.56 -17.50
C GLU A 242 -8.02 9.42 -16.62
N ILE A 243 -7.85 9.41 -15.30
CA ILE A 243 -8.97 9.42 -14.35
C ILE A 243 -9.67 10.78 -14.36
N LEU A 244 -8.92 11.88 -14.45
CA LEU A 244 -9.49 13.22 -14.54
C LEU A 244 -10.28 13.45 -15.83
N LYS A 245 -9.75 12.97 -16.97
CA LYS A 245 -10.47 12.99 -18.26
C LYS A 245 -11.79 12.24 -18.17
N TRP A 246 -11.74 11.01 -17.65
CA TRP A 246 -12.94 10.21 -17.45
C TRP A 246 -13.92 10.86 -16.46
N ALA A 247 -13.44 11.44 -15.37
CA ALA A 247 -14.28 12.13 -14.39
C ALA A 247 -14.99 13.34 -15.02
N ARG A 248 -14.33 14.06 -15.93
CA ARG A 248 -14.94 15.14 -16.71
C ARG A 248 -16.03 14.64 -17.65
N GLU A 249 -15.81 13.54 -18.36
CA GLU A 249 -16.81 12.93 -19.24
C GLU A 249 -18.07 12.49 -18.49
N LYS A 250 -17.95 12.22 -17.18
CA LYS A 250 -19.05 11.80 -16.30
C LYS A 250 -19.66 12.94 -15.47
N ASP A 251 -19.26 14.18 -15.74
CA ASP A 251 -19.69 15.37 -14.99
C ASP A 251 -19.49 15.24 -13.46
N ILE A 252 -18.43 14.55 -13.05
CA ILE A 252 -18.02 14.49 -11.63
C ILE A 252 -17.49 15.85 -11.22
N SER A 253 -17.88 16.32 -10.03
CA SER A 253 -17.45 17.62 -9.52
C SER A 253 -15.96 17.67 -9.23
N TRP A 254 -15.38 18.84 -9.46
CA TRP A 254 -14.03 19.21 -9.04
C TRP A 254 -14.04 20.63 -8.47
N ASP A 255 -13.01 20.97 -7.72
CA ASP A 255 -12.86 22.28 -7.08
C ASP A 255 -11.40 22.76 -7.14
N VAL A 256 -11.13 23.90 -6.50
CA VAL A 256 -9.79 24.52 -6.44
C VAL A 256 -8.72 23.59 -5.87
N CYS A 257 -9.12 22.58 -5.07
CA CYS A 257 -8.19 21.63 -4.48
C CYS A 257 -7.53 20.74 -5.54
N CYS A 258 -8.15 20.53 -6.71
CA CYS A 258 -7.53 19.76 -7.80
C CYS A 258 -6.30 20.47 -8.36
N CYS A 259 -6.40 21.77 -8.64
CA CYS A 259 -5.29 22.59 -9.11
C CYS A 259 -4.20 22.71 -8.05
N ARG A 260 -4.58 22.97 -6.79
CA ARG A 260 -3.65 23.00 -5.65
C ARG A 260 -2.89 21.68 -5.51
N ALA A 261 -3.58 20.54 -5.57
CA ALA A 261 -2.97 19.22 -5.42
C ALA A 261 -2.01 18.88 -6.57
N ALA A 262 -2.38 19.20 -7.81
CA ALA A 262 -1.49 19.04 -8.96
C ALA A 262 -0.24 19.92 -8.83
N ALA A 263 -0.39 21.16 -8.34
CA ALA A 263 0.71 22.08 -8.13
C ALA A 263 1.65 21.64 -7.01
N ALA A 264 1.11 21.14 -5.89
CA ALA A 264 1.87 20.64 -4.74
C ALA A 264 2.75 19.43 -5.07
N ASN A 265 2.34 18.60 -6.03
CA ASN A 265 3.02 17.34 -6.37
C ASN A 265 3.81 17.41 -7.69
N GLY A 266 4.02 18.60 -8.25
CA GLY A 266 4.85 18.74 -9.44
C GLY A 266 4.20 18.29 -10.75
N HIS A 267 2.87 18.16 -10.81
CA HIS A 267 2.14 17.66 -11.98
C HIS A 267 1.70 18.78 -12.94
N LEU A 268 2.68 19.44 -13.59
CA LEU A 268 2.43 20.56 -14.51
C LEU A 268 1.46 20.23 -15.65
N GLU A 269 1.58 19.05 -16.27
CA GLU A 269 0.71 18.65 -17.39
C GLU A 269 -0.75 18.45 -16.95
N ILE A 270 -0.97 17.98 -15.72
CA ILE A 270 -2.31 17.90 -15.14
C ILE A 270 -2.84 19.29 -14.85
N LEU A 271 -2.03 20.18 -14.28
CA LEU A 271 -2.45 21.55 -13.99
C LEU A 271 -2.85 22.30 -15.28
N LYS A 272 -2.08 22.15 -16.36
CA LYS A 272 -2.43 22.66 -17.70
C LYS A 272 -3.78 22.13 -18.16
N TRP A 273 -3.98 20.82 -18.08
CA TRP A 273 -5.21 20.19 -18.52
C TRP A 273 -6.42 20.64 -17.67
N LEU A 274 -6.27 20.76 -16.34
CA LEU A 274 -7.30 21.26 -15.44
C LEU A 274 -7.69 22.71 -15.79
N TYR A 275 -6.71 23.56 -16.07
CA TYR A 275 -6.93 24.94 -16.51
C TYR A 275 -7.69 25.01 -17.85
N GLU A 276 -7.25 24.24 -18.85
CA GLU A 276 -7.91 24.18 -20.17
C GLU A 276 -9.37 23.70 -20.07
N ASN A 277 -9.69 22.88 -19.06
CA ASN A 277 -11.03 22.37 -18.79
C ASN A 277 -11.83 23.24 -17.81
N GLN A 278 -11.36 24.46 -17.50
CA GLN A 278 -12.04 25.44 -16.63
C GLN A 278 -12.22 24.95 -15.18
N CYS A 279 -11.29 24.14 -14.68
CA CYS A 279 -11.19 23.90 -13.24
C CYS A 279 -10.82 25.22 -12.53
N PRO A 280 -11.53 25.62 -11.48
CA PRO A 280 -11.18 26.83 -10.75
C PRO A 280 -9.81 26.69 -10.09
N TRP A 281 -9.11 27.81 -9.94
CA TRP A 281 -7.88 27.94 -9.17
C TRP A 281 -7.89 29.26 -8.39
N ASP A 282 -7.05 29.35 -7.37
CA ASP A 282 -6.87 30.54 -6.53
C ASP A 282 -5.41 30.66 -6.08
N SER A 283 -5.11 31.59 -5.17
CA SER A 283 -3.73 31.84 -4.73
C SER A 283 -3.09 30.61 -4.09
N THR A 284 -3.89 29.69 -3.54
CA THR A 284 -3.38 28.46 -2.92
C THR A 284 -2.67 27.55 -3.92
N THR A 285 -2.96 27.67 -5.22
CA THR A 285 -2.23 26.93 -6.28
C THR A 285 -0.78 27.42 -6.40
N CYS A 286 -0.57 28.75 -6.36
CA CYS A 286 0.77 29.35 -6.36
C CYS A 286 1.49 29.09 -5.03
N VAL A 287 0.79 29.20 -3.90
CA VAL A 287 1.35 28.89 -2.57
C VAL A 287 1.85 27.44 -2.53
N ALA A 288 1.04 26.48 -2.98
CA ALA A 288 1.44 25.07 -3.04
C ALA A 288 2.64 24.82 -3.96
N ALA A 289 2.66 25.42 -5.16
CA ALA A 289 3.84 25.31 -6.04
C ALA A 289 5.11 25.87 -5.36
N ALA A 290 4.97 26.93 -4.57
CA ALA A 290 6.08 27.55 -3.87
C ALA A 290 6.55 26.78 -2.64
N GLU A 291 5.61 26.25 -1.85
CA GLU A 291 5.82 25.41 -0.67
C GLU A 291 6.64 24.16 -0.98
N TYR A 292 6.39 23.53 -2.13
CA TYR A 292 7.07 22.29 -2.55
C TYR A 292 8.19 22.51 -3.57
N GLY A 293 8.54 23.76 -3.88
CA GLY A 293 9.71 24.08 -4.71
C GLY A 293 9.51 23.90 -6.22
N HIS A 294 8.27 23.82 -6.70
CA HIS A 294 7.93 23.63 -8.11
C HIS A 294 7.94 24.95 -8.90
N LEU A 295 9.15 25.48 -9.15
CA LEU A 295 9.36 26.76 -9.82
C LEU A 295 8.76 26.82 -11.24
N ASP A 296 8.82 25.74 -12.00
CA ASP A 296 8.24 25.62 -13.34
C ASP A 296 6.71 25.74 -13.31
N ILE A 297 6.06 25.10 -12.33
CA ILE A 297 4.63 25.23 -12.08
C ILE A 297 4.27 26.66 -11.68
N LEU A 298 5.01 27.24 -10.73
CA LEU A 298 4.73 28.61 -10.29
C LEU A 298 4.86 29.62 -11.45
N LYS A 299 5.91 29.48 -12.26
CA LYS A 299 6.11 30.28 -13.49
C LYS A 299 4.91 30.18 -14.43
N TRP A 300 4.49 28.94 -14.70
CA TRP A 300 3.41 28.70 -15.63
C TRP A 300 2.05 29.19 -15.07
N ALA A 301 1.76 28.93 -13.80
CA ALA A 301 0.52 29.37 -13.15
C ALA A 301 0.42 30.90 -13.15
N HIS A 302 1.50 31.60 -12.77
CA HIS A 302 1.54 33.06 -12.80
C HIS A 302 1.35 33.63 -14.21
N ALA A 303 2.04 33.05 -15.21
CA ALA A 303 1.92 33.48 -16.60
C ALA A 303 0.50 33.33 -17.18
N ASN A 304 -0.29 32.41 -16.64
CA ASN A 304 -1.69 32.18 -17.04
C ASN A 304 -2.71 32.89 -16.13
N GLY A 305 -2.25 33.78 -15.25
CA GLY A 305 -3.12 34.64 -14.44
C GLY A 305 -3.65 33.98 -13.16
N CYS A 306 -3.03 32.90 -12.69
CA CYS A 306 -3.30 32.42 -11.34
C CYS A 306 -2.91 33.51 -10.33
N PRO A 307 -3.80 33.90 -9.40
CA PRO A 307 -3.45 34.88 -8.38
C PRO A 307 -2.36 34.32 -7.47
N TRP A 308 -1.65 35.22 -6.81
CA TRP A 308 -0.65 34.94 -5.78
C TRP A 308 -0.67 36.06 -4.73
N ASP A 309 -0.12 35.78 -3.56
CA ASP A 309 -0.11 36.68 -2.42
C ASP A 309 1.20 36.51 -1.62
N GLN A 310 1.29 37.21 -0.50
CA GLN A 310 2.45 37.18 0.40
C GLN A 310 2.78 35.76 0.89
N GLU A 311 1.78 34.91 1.10
CA GLU A 311 1.95 33.51 1.48
C GLU A 311 2.79 32.73 0.46
N THR A 312 2.76 33.10 -0.82
CA THR A 312 3.59 32.45 -1.85
C THR A 312 5.09 32.67 -1.58
N CYS A 313 5.48 33.89 -1.17
CA CYS A 313 6.85 34.18 -0.79
C CYS A 313 7.21 33.57 0.57
N SER A 314 6.32 33.68 1.57
CA SER A 314 6.56 33.13 2.90
C SER A 314 6.70 31.60 2.88
N ALA A 315 5.88 30.89 2.09
CA ALA A 315 6.01 29.44 1.90
C ALA A 315 7.35 29.06 1.24
N ALA A 316 7.75 29.74 0.17
CA ALA A 316 9.06 29.48 -0.45
C ALA A 316 10.23 29.71 0.52
N ALA A 317 10.12 30.70 1.42
CA ALA A 317 11.13 31.00 2.43
C ALA A 317 11.15 29.94 3.56
N GLU A 318 9.99 29.61 4.12
CA GLU A 318 9.82 28.65 5.22
C GLU A 318 10.35 27.27 4.86
N TYR A 319 10.08 26.82 3.63
CA TYR A 319 10.49 25.50 3.14
C TYR A 319 11.86 25.51 2.42
N GLY A 320 12.56 26.65 2.39
CA GLY A 320 13.94 26.74 1.92
C GLY A 320 14.13 26.74 0.40
N HIS A 321 13.09 27.02 -0.37
CA HIS A 321 13.11 27.08 -1.84
C HIS A 321 13.60 28.45 -2.35
N LEU A 322 14.90 28.71 -2.18
CA LEU A 322 15.51 30.02 -2.46
C LEU A 322 15.38 30.46 -3.94
N ASP A 323 15.43 29.53 -4.88
CA ASP A 323 15.25 29.79 -6.30
C ASP A 323 13.81 30.23 -6.64
N VAL A 324 12.83 29.58 -6.02
CA VAL A 324 11.43 30.00 -6.06
C VAL A 324 11.25 31.39 -5.48
N LEU A 325 11.77 31.63 -4.27
CA LEU A 325 11.65 32.93 -3.60
C LEU A 325 12.29 34.05 -4.43
N LYS A 326 13.50 33.83 -4.95
CA LYS A 326 14.19 34.80 -5.82
C LYS A 326 13.36 35.14 -7.04
N TRP A 327 12.78 34.12 -7.68
CA TRP A 327 11.96 34.32 -8.86
C TRP A 327 10.63 35.03 -8.53
N ALA A 328 9.91 34.61 -7.49
CA ALA A 328 8.66 35.24 -7.06
C ALA A 328 8.86 36.73 -6.73
N ARG A 329 9.93 37.07 -6.00
CA ARG A 329 10.28 38.46 -5.68
C ARG A 329 10.65 39.27 -6.93
N ALA A 330 11.41 38.68 -7.85
CA ALA A 330 11.79 39.36 -9.10
C ALA A 330 10.58 39.67 -10.00
N ASN A 331 9.48 38.93 -9.84
CA ASN A 331 8.26 39.11 -10.64
C ASN A 331 7.13 39.83 -9.87
N GLY A 332 7.45 40.45 -8.72
CA GLY A 332 6.53 41.35 -8.02
C GLY A 332 5.52 40.65 -7.11
N CYS A 333 5.76 39.40 -6.70
CA CYS A 333 4.97 38.76 -5.66
C CYS A 333 5.05 39.57 -4.35
N PRO A 334 3.93 39.85 -3.67
CA PRO A 334 3.94 40.47 -2.35
C PRO A 334 4.76 39.63 -1.35
N TRP A 335 5.28 40.28 -0.30
CA TRP A 335 6.04 39.64 0.78
C TRP A 335 5.85 40.45 2.07
N ASP A 336 6.05 39.81 3.21
CA ASP A 336 5.90 40.43 4.52
C ASP A 336 7.04 40.04 5.48
N ALA A 337 6.87 40.30 6.78
CA ALA A 337 7.88 40.00 7.79
C ALA A 337 8.10 38.50 8.06
N GLN A 338 7.22 37.63 7.54
CA GLN A 338 7.36 36.17 7.63
C GLN A 338 8.09 35.56 6.43
N THR A 339 8.35 36.34 5.38
CA THR A 339 9.20 35.98 4.23
C THR A 339 10.69 36.14 4.55
#